data_AF-A0A0Q4QLG1-F1
#
_entry.id   AF-A0A0Q4QLG1-F1
#
_cell.length_a   1.000
_cell.length_b   1.000
_cell.length_c   1.000
_cell.angle_alpha   90.00
_cell.angle_beta   90.00
_cell.angle_gamma   90.00
#
_symmetry.space_group_name_H-M   'P 1'
#
loop_
_entity.id
_entity.type
_entity.pdbx_description
1 polymer ?
#
loop_
_entity_poly.entity_id
_entity_poly.type
_entity_poly.pdbx_seq_one_letter_code
_entity_poly.pdbx_strand_id
1 'polypeptide(L)'
;MKTRHVAVVGAGPGGLAAAMLLRRYFRHPNTLALFGRYATYVGSAPDRAPAIFAMLPHVETELGVFGVRGGTYSIVEGLRQLAEEMGAEIRTSVRVQRIAAKGGGVSGVETECGFVPADLVLANGDVLSVCRDLLGEQLRPAMTNRHISTYEPSLSGFVTLAGIRRRYDKLLHHTVFYPERYGEEFSAIFARREAPADPAIYVCCSAYMEQELAPEGGSNLFILANAPYTSDAWSWEREAERYQGRLLKQLAAYGLEGLDREAEQLALYTPEDLERDTSAFRGAIYGISSNSAKQTFLRPSNRADLRGLWFAGGTTHPGGGTPMVAMSGLLTAEAMIRQHH
;
A
#
# COMPACT_ATOMS: atom_id res chain seq x y z
N MET A 1 18.96 31.99 15.19
CA MET A 1 18.61 30.95 14.19
C MET A 1 19.40 29.70 14.52
N LYS A 2 18.79 28.68 15.13
CA LYS A 2 19.46 27.40 15.41
C LYS A 2 19.45 26.58 14.13
N THR A 3 20.62 26.39 13.53
CA THR A 3 20.88 25.49 12.42
C THR A 3 20.46 24.07 12.83
N ARG A 4 19.36 23.58 12.27
CA ARG A 4 18.98 22.17 12.37
C ARG A 4 19.90 21.39 11.44
N HIS A 5 20.89 20.70 12.00
CA HIS A 5 21.67 19.72 11.26
C HIS A 5 20.76 18.51 10.98
N VAL A 6 20.31 18.36 9.74
CA VAL A 6 19.67 17.14 9.26
C VAL A 6 20.78 16.12 9.01
N ALA A 7 20.94 15.16 9.93
CA ALA A 7 21.80 14.01 9.70
C ALA A 7 21.05 13.02 8.80
N VAL A 8 21.41 12.98 7.52
CA VAL A 8 21.00 11.88 6.62
C VAL A 8 21.85 10.67 6.98
N VAL A 9 21.32 9.76 7.79
CA VAL A 9 21.92 8.44 7.99
C VAL A 9 21.54 7.58 6.79
N GLY A 10 22.36 7.64 5.74
CA GLY A 10 22.24 6.74 4.60
C GLY A 10 22.55 5.31 5.04
N ALA A 11 21.54 4.43 5.09
CA ALA A 11 21.77 3.00 5.19
C ALA A 11 22.23 2.50 3.82
N GLY A 12 23.54 2.28 3.66
CA GLY A 12 24.09 1.62 2.49
C GLY A 12 23.60 0.16 2.36
N PRO A 13 23.97 -0.54 1.26
CA PRO A 13 23.49 -1.89 0.95
C PRO A 13 23.83 -3.00 1.96
N GLY A 14 24.53 -2.68 3.07
CA GLY A 14 24.81 -3.57 4.19
C GLY A 14 24.18 -3.14 5.52
N GLY A 15 23.10 -2.34 5.48
CA GLY A 15 22.41 -1.88 6.69
C GLY A 15 21.88 -3.04 7.55
N LEU A 16 21.99 -2.90 8.87
CA LEU A 16 21.41 -3.83 9.84
C LEU A 16 19.90 -3.99 9.58
N ALA A 17 19.36 -5.20 9.65
CA ALA A 17 17.91 -5.40 9.56
C ALA A 17 17.19 -4.79 10.77
N ALA A 18 15.94 -4.35 10.60
CA ALA A 18 15.13 -3.76 11.67
C ALA A 18 15.04 -4.70 12.88
N ALA A 19 14.82 -5.99 12.67
CA ALA A 19 14.79 -6.98 13.74
C ALA A 19 16.10 -7.06 14.54
N MET A 20 17.26 -6.93 13.89
CA MET A 20 18.55 -6.94 14.56
C MET A 20 18.74 -5.68 15.43
N LEU A 21 18.29 -4.52 14.95
CA LEU A 21 18.33 -3.29 15.73
C LEU A 21 17.43 -3.42 16.96
N LEU A 22 16.19 -3.89 16.79
CA LEU A 22 15.24 -4.05 17.88
C LEU A 22 15.76 -5.02 18.96
N ARG A 23 16.37 -6.13 18.57
CA ARG A 23 16.95 -7.12 19.51
C ARG A 23 18.14 -6.59 20.31
N ARG A 24 18.77 -5.49 19.88
CA ARG A 24 19.81 -4.81 20.66
C ARG A 24 19.24 -4.08 21.87
N TYR A 25 18.00 -3.60 21.78
CA TYR A 25 17.35 -2.79 22.82
C TYR A 25 16.27 -3.55 23.61
N PHE A 26 15.63 -4.53 22.99
CA PHE A 26 14.49 -5.23 23.58
C PHE A 26 14.69 -6.74 23.58
N ARG A 27 14.19 -7.40 24.63
CA ARG A 27 14.20 -8.87 24.76
C ARG A 27 12.81 -9.49 24.84
N HIS A 28 11.81 -8.74 25.31
CA HIS A 28 10.46 -9.26 25.49
C HIS A 28 9.79 -9.52 24.13
N PRO A 29 9.20 -10.71 23.91
CA PRO A 29 8.62 -11.08 22.60
C PRO A 29 7.55 -10.10 22.14
N ASN A 30 6.66 -9.65 23.03
CA ASN A 30 5.59 -8.70 22.66
C ASN A 30 6.14 -7.33 22.24
N THR A 31 7.21 -6.83 22.86
CA THR A 31 7.84 -5.57 22.46
C THR A 31 8.52 -5.69 21.10
N LEU A 32 9.16 -6.83 20.84
CA LEU A 32 9.75 -7.13 19.53
C LEU A 32 8.67 -7.26 18.44
N ALA A 33 7.52 -7.86 18.75
CA ALA A 33 6.38 -7.94 17.83
C ALA A 33 5.76 -6.56 17.56
N LEU A 34 5.56 -5.77 18.61
CA LEU A 34 5.02 -4.41 18.52
C LEU A 34 5.85 -3.53 17.57
N PHE A 35 7.15 -3.42 17.82
CA PHE A 35 8.03 -2.60 16.98
C PHE A 35 8.36 -3.27 15.64
N GLY A 36 8.39 -4.60 15.58
CA GLY A 36 8.60 -5.33 14.34
C GLY A 36 7.49 -5.06 13.31
N ARG A 37 6.25 -4.86 13.76
CA ARG A 37 5.10 -4.56 12.90
C ARG A 37 5.33 -3.37 11.97
N TYR A 38 6.13 -2.37 12.35
CA TYR A 38 6.38 -1.22 11.48
C TYR A 38 7.07 -1.57 10.15
N ALA A 39 7.65 -2.77 10.01
CA ALA A 39 8.08 -3.26 8.70
C ALA A 39 6.92 -3.46 7.70
N THR A 40 5.70 -3.74 8.20
CA THR A 40 4.51 -3.89 7.36
C THR A 40 4.04 -2.57 6.76
N TYR A 41 4.44 -1.42 7.32
CA TYR A 41 4.13 -0.09 6.78
C TYR A 41 4.88 0.22 5.48
N VAL A 42 5.89 -0.61 5.16
CA VAL A 42 6.61 -0.60 3.89
C VAL A 42 6.51 -1.96 3.18
N GLY A 43 5.47 -2.72 3.55
CA GLY A 43 5.11 -4.01 2.98
C GLY A 43 6.24 -5.04 2.98
N SER A 44 7.07 -5.05 4.03
CA SER A 44 8.29 -5.85 4.12
C SER A 44 8.30 -6.69 5.41
N ALA A 45 9.19 -7.69 5.45
CA ALA A 45 9.36 -8.53 6.63
C ALA A 45 10.30 -7.87 7.66
N PRO A 46 10.04 -7.96 8.98
CA PRO A 46 10.87 -7.29 10.00
C PRO A 46 12.33 -7.75 10.03
N ASP A 47 12.60 -8.98 9.62
CA ASP A 47 13.93 -9.59 9.53
C ASP A 47 14.72 -9.16 8.29
N ARG A 48 14.05 -8.53 7.31
CA ARG A 48 14.67 -8.09 6.04
C ARG A 48 14.61 -6.58 5.82
N ALA A 49 13.62 -5.91 6.40
CA ALA A 49 13.45 -4.47 6.27
C ALA A 49 14.68 -3.72 6.85
N PRO A 50 15.21 -2.70 6.15
CA PRO A 50 16.30 -1.87 6.65
C PRO A 50 15.97 -1.22 8.00
N ALA A 51 16.96 -1.13 8.90
CA ALA A 51 16.79 -0.55 10.24
C ALA A 51 16.33 0.92 10.27
N ILE A 52 16.48 1.67 9.17
CA ILE A 52 15.97 3.05 9.06
C ILE A 52 14.47 3.12 9.38
N PHE A 53 13.69 2.09 9.06
CA PHE A 53 12.25 2.05 9.34
C PHE A 53 11.91 1.90 10.83
N ALA A 54 12.89 1.64 11.70
CA ALA A 54 12.68 1.71 13.14
C ALA A 54 12.45 3.15 13.66
N MET A 55 12.51 4.16 12.77
CA MET A 55 12.09 5.53 13.08
C MET A 55 10.57 5.74 13.04
N LEU A 56 9.80 4.87 12.36
CA LEU A 56 8.35 5.04 12.23
C LEU A 56 7.59 5.11 13.56
N PRO A 57 7.92 4.31 14.59
CA PRO A 57 7.30 4.47 15.91
C PRO A 57 7.48 5.88 16.49
N HIS A 58 8.66 6.48 16.32
CA HIS A 58 8.93 7.84 16.79
C HIS A 58 8.06 8.87 16.06
N VAL A 59 7.87 8.69 14.75
CA VAL A 59 6.98 9.56 13.95
C VAL A 59 5.56 9.51 14.52
N GLU A 60 5.01 8.32 14.80
CA GLU A 60 3.66 8.19 15.36
C GLU A 60 3.55 8.75 16.78
N THR A 61 4.54 8.50 17.64
CA THR A 61 4.49 8.93 19.05
C THR A 61 4.73 10.42 19.24
N GLU A 62 5.62 11.04 18.45
CA GLU A 62 5.99 12.45 18.62
C GLU A 62 5.17 13.39 17.73
N LEU A 63 4.88 13.01 16.48
CA LEU A 63 4.10 13.86 15.59
C LEU A 63 2.59 13.63 15.75
N GLY A 64 2.21 12.45 16.26
CA GLY A 64 0.83 12.07 16.51
C GLY A 64 0.19 11.29 15.35
N VAL A 65 -0.97 10.70 15.66
CA VAL A 65 -1.82 9.98 14.70
C VAL A 65 -3.09 10.80 14.50
N PHE A 66 -3.38 11.15 13.24
CA PHE A 66 -4.50 12.02 12.89
C PHE A 66 -5.49 11.28 11.99
N GLY A 67 -6.78 11.49 12.27
CA GLY A 67 -7.87 11.13 11.37
C GLY A 67 -8.41 12.36 10.65
N VAL A 68 -9.03 12.14 9.49
CA VAL A 68 -9.82 13.17 8.79
C VAL A 68 -11.28 12.84 9.02
N ARG A 69 -12.08 13.84 9.40
CA ARG A 69 -13.52 13.69 9.60
C ARG A 69 -14.16 13.19 8.30
N GLY A 70 -15.01 12.16 8.40
CA GLY A 70 -15.56 11.46 7.22
C GLY A 70 -14.63 10.38 6.64
N GLY A 71 -13.49 10.13 7.29
CA GLY A 71 -12.51 9.13 6.91
C GLY A 71 -11.52 9.59 5.84
N THR A 72 -10.59 8.71 5.47
CA THR A 72 -9.50 9.00 4.52
C THR A 72 -10.02 9.41 3.14
N TYR A 73 -11.23 8.98 2.75
CA TYR A 73 -11.82 9.34 1.46
C TYR A 73 -12.08 10.85 1.32
N SER A 74 -12.29 11.57 2.42
CA SER A 74 -12.44 13.03 2.41
C SER A 74 -11.20 13.76 1.90
N ILE A 75 -10.01 13.14 2.00
CA ILE A 75 -8.78 13.68 1.37
C ILE A 75 -8.90 13.64 -0.15
N VAL A 76 -9.43 12.53 -0.68
CA VAL A 76 -9.63 12.35 -2.13
C VAL A 76 -10.64 13.36 -2.65
N GLU A 77 -11.77 13.52 -1.97
CA GLU A 77 -12.79 14.52 -2.34
C GLU A 77 -12.25 15.95 -2.30
N GLY A 78 -11.48 16.30 -1.28
CA GLY A 78 -10.85 17.62 -1.19
C GLY A 78 -9.87 17.89 -2.34
N LEU A 79 -9.05 16.90 -2.72
CA LEU A 79 -8.14 17.01 -3.86
C LEU A 79 -8.87 17.06 -5.20
N ARG A 80 -9.96 16.28 -5.36
CA ARG A 80 -10.82 16.30 -6.54
C ARG A 80 -11.40 17.70 -6.74
N GLN A 81 -12.02 18.24 -5.69
CA GLN A 81 -12.61 19.57 -5.72
C GLN A 81 -11.58 20.64 -6.07
N LEU A 82 -10.41 20.64 -5.41
CA LEU A 82 -9.35 21.62 -5.70
C LEU A 82 -8.86 21.52 -7.15
N ALA A 83 -8.71 20.30 -7.69
CA ALA A 83 -8.29 20.12 -9.07
C ALA A 83 -9.33 20.70 -10.06
N GLU A 84 -10.62 20.44 -9.83
CA GLU A 84 -11.72 20.99 -10.63
C GLU A 84 -11.76 22.53 -10.55
N GLU A 85 -11.58 23.11 -9.35
CA GLU A 85 -11.50 24.56 -9.12
C GLU A 85 -10.30 25.20 -9.85
N MET A 86 -9.20 24.45 -10.00
CA MET A 86 -8.03 24.86 -10.78
C MET A 86 -8.18 24.61 -12.30
N GLY A 87 -9.35 24.13 -12.74
CA GLY A 87 -9.67 23.92 -14.16
C GLY A 87 -9.27 22.55 -14.72
N ALA A 88 -8.93 21.57 -13.88
CA ALA A 88 -8.71 20.21 -14.32
C ALA A 88 -10.04 19.54 -14.73
N GLU A 89 -10.02 18.79 -15.83
CA GLU A 89 -11.13 17.91 -16.22
C GLU A 89 -10.88 16.50 -15.67
N ILE A 90 -11.86 15.95 -14.94
CA ILE A 90 -11.79 14.59 -14.37
C ILE A 90 -12.79 13.69 -15.11
N ARG A 91 -12.26 12.66 -15.78
CA ARG A 91 -13.06 11.65 -16.48
C ARG A 91 -13.00 10.33 -15.75
N THR A 92 -14.09 9.96 -15.08
CA THR A 92 -14.25 8.64 -14.43
C THR A 92 -14.81 7.63 -15.41
N SER A 93 -14.63 6.32 -15.12
CA SER A 93 -15.11 5.24 -15.99
C SER A 93 -14.57 5.32 -17.43
N VAL A 94 -13.33 5.80 -17.57
CA VAL A 94 -12.60 5.85 -18.84
C VAL A 94 -11.26 5.15 -18.65
N ARG A 95 -11.20 3.87 -19.02
CA ARG A 95 -9.97 3.09 -18.91
C ARG A 95 -9.00 3.44 -20.03
N VAL A 96 -7.79 3.85 -19.67
CA VAL A 96 -6.65 3.95 -20.59
C VAL A 96 -6.19 2.53 -20.94
N GLN A 97 -6.10 2.23 -22.23
CA GLN A 97 -5.70 0.92 -22.75
C GLN A 97 -4.26 0.94 -23.28
N ARG A 98 -3.77 2.11 -23.75
CA ARG A 98 -2.42 2.25 -24.29
C ARG A 98 -1.91 3.68 -24.17
N ILE A 99 -0.62 3.85 -23.93
CA ILE A 99 0.08 5.12 -24.11
C ILE A 99 0.62 5.15 -25.54
N ALA A 100 0.18 6.14 -26.32
CA ALA A 100 0.56 6.28 -27.72
C ALA A 100 1.87 7.05 -27.85
N ALA A 101 2.71 6.64 -28.81
CA ALA A 101 3.99 7.26 -29.08
C ALA A 101 4.18 7.55 -30.58
N LYS A 102 4.76 8.71 -30.89
CA LYS A 102 5.14 9.13 -32.24
C LYS A 102 6.44 9.94 -32.19
N GLY A 103 7.37 9.68 -33.12
CA GLY A 103 8.63 10.44 -33.20
C GLY A 103 9.52 10.34 -31.96
N GLY A 104 9.49 9.21 -31.25
CA GLY A 104 10.27 8.95 -30.04
C GLY A 104 9.75 9.62 -28.76
N GLY A 105 8.54 10.17 -28.77
CA GLY A 105 7.88 10.70 -27.58
C GLY A 105 6.40 10.31 -27.50
N VAL A 106 5.78 10.62 -26.37
CA VAL A 106 4.35 10.51 -26.16
C VAL A 106 3.60 11.35 -27.19
N SER A 107 2.45 10.84 -27.64
CA SER A 107 1.50 11.59 -28.47
C SER A 107 0.09 11.64 -27.91
N GLY A 108 -0.19 10.92 -26.81
CA GLY A 108 -1.50 10.83 -26.17
C GLY A 108 -1.75 9.47 -25.55
N VAL A 109 -3.01 9.21 -25.22
CA VAL A 109 -3.49 7.94 -24.68
C VAL A 109 -4.67 7.41 -25.49
N GLU A 110 -4.72 6.10 -25.68
CA GLU A 110 -5.89 5.39 -26.20
C GLU A 110 -6.74 4.91 -25.04
N THR A 111 -8.03 5.22 -25.11
CA THR A 111 -9.03 4.83 -24.12
C THR A 111 -10.13 4.02 -24.79
N GLU A 112 -10.97 3.36 -23.99
CA GLU A 112 -12.17 2.69 -24.51
C GLU A 112 -13.15 3.65 -25.23
N CYS A 113 -13.08 4.95 -24.94
CA CYS A 113 -13.92 5.97 -25.55
C CYS A 113 -13.26 6.68 -26.75
N GLY A 114 -12.03 6.30 -27.12
CA GLY A 114 -11.28 6.91 -28.21
C GLY A 114 -9.93 7.49 -27.78
N PHE A 115 -9.32 8.24 -28.70
CA PHE A 115 -7.97 8.79 -28.53
C PHE A 115 -7.98 10.18 -27.89
N VAL A 116 -7.12 10.39 -26.90
CA VAL A 116 -6.90 11.69 -26.24
C VAL A 116 -5.47 12.15 -26.53
N PRO A 117 -5.27 13.19 -27.36
CA PRO A 117 -3.94 13.71 -27.67
C PRO A 117 -3.32 14.40 -26.45
N ALA A 118 -2.03 14.19 -26.23
CA ALA A 118 -1.26 14.86 -25.17
C ALA A 118 0.23 14.90 -25.49
N ASP A 119 0.89 16.02 -25.20
CA ASP A 119 2.35 16.16 -25.31
C ASP A 119 3.10 15.57 -24.11
N LEU A 120 2.40 15.52 -22.97
CA LEU A 120 2.86 14.99 -21.71
C LEU A 120 1.84 14.01 -21.14
N VAL A 121 2.31 12.89 -20.60
CA VAL A 121 1.48 11.96 -19.84
C VAL A 121 2.15 11.70 -18.49
N LEU A 122 1.40 11.91 -17.42
CA LEU A 122 1.74 11.47 -16.07
C LEU A 122 0.91 10.24 -15.73
N ALA A 123 1.54 9.08 -15.63
CA ALA A 123 0.89 7.85 -15.20
C ALA A 123 1.03 7.69 -13.68
N ASN A 124 -0.09 7.80 -12.97
CA ASN A 124 -0.19 7.61 -11.52
C ASN A 124 -0.67 6.19 -11.14
N GLY A 125 -0.38 5.20 -11.98
CA GLY A 125 -0.62 3.78 -11.72
C GLY A 125 0.66 3.07 -11.27
N ASP A 126 0.55 1.79 -10.93
CA ASP A 126 1.73 0.96 -10.64
C ASP A 126 2.67 0.96 -11.86
N VAL A 127 3.90 1.42 -11.68
CA VAL A 127 4.88 1.58 -12.77
C VAL A 127 5.19 0.25 -13.48
N LEU A 128 5.14 -0.88 -12.77
CA LEU A 128 5.38 -2.20 -13.34
C LEU A 128 4.20 -2.59 -14.23
N SER A 129 2.96 -2.38 -13.77
CA SER A 129 1.74 -2.62 -14.55
C SER A 129 1.62 -1.67 -15.73
N VAL A 130 1.83 -0.36 -15.52
CA VAL A 130 1.81 0.66 -16.59
C VAL A 130 2.83 0.31 -17.67
N CYS A 131 4.07 -0.04 -17.29
CA CYS A 131 5.07 -0.47 -18.25
C CYS A 131 4.63 -1.73 -18.99
N ARG A 132 4.21 -2.77 -18.27
CA ARG A 132 3.84 -4.06 -18.86
C ARG A 132 2.64 -3.95 -19.82
N ASP A 133 1.60 -3.24 -19.40
CA ASP A 133 0.26 -3.32 -19.99
C ASP A 133 -0.05 -2.17 -20.94
N LEU A 134 0.47 -0.96 -20.69
CA LEU A 134 0.14 0.23 -21.48
C LEU A 134 1.22 0.62 -22.49
N LEU A 135 2.39 -0.02 -22.44
CA LEU A 135 3.55 0.29 -23.28
C LEU A 135 4.14 -0.95 -23.94
N GLY A 136 4.40 -0.83 -25.25
CA GLY A 136 5.24 -1.78 -25.98
C GLY A 136 6.68 -1.75 -25.45
N GLU A 137 7.30 -2.93 -25.34
CA GLU A 137 8.63 -3.11 -24.74
C GLU A 137 9.72 -2.26 -25.42
N GLN A 138 9.59 -2.02 -26.73
CA GLN A 138 10.49 -1.16 -27.52
C GLN A 138 10.53 0.32 -27.06
N LEU A 139 9.50 0.77 -26.32
CA LEU A 139 9.41 2.15 -25.81
C LEU A 139 10.02 2.29 -24.40
N ARG A 140 10.42 1.18 -23.78
CA ARG A 140 10.84 1.09 -22.37
C ARG A 140 12.04 0.15 -22.18
N PRO A 141 13.16 0.35 -22.88
CA PRO A 141 14.31 -0.55 -22.83
C PRO A 141 14.88 -0.77 -21.42
N ALA A 142 14.73 0.17 -20.48
CA ALA A 142 15.14 -0.02 -19.09
C ALA A 142 14.17 -0.92 -18.30
N MET A 143 12.90 -0.99 -18.70
CA MET A 143 11.82 -1.73 -18.03
C MET A 143 11.27 -2.85 -18.90
N THR A 144 12.14 -3.73 -19.40
CA THR A 144 11.74 -4.95 -20.14
C THR A 144 10.82 -5.86 -19.31
N ASN A 145 10.02 -6.71 -19.95
CA ASN A 145 9.16 -7.67 -19.26
C ASN A 145 9.99 -8.63 -18.37
N ARG A 146 11.20 -8.99 -18.84
CA ARG A 146 12.17 -9.75 -18.05
C ARG A 146 12.69 -8.98 -16.85
N HIS A 147 12.91 -7.67 -16.96
CA HIS A 147 13.34 -6.88 -15.82
C HIS A 147 12.20 -6.71 -14.80
N ILE A 148 10.99 -6.42 -15.28
CA ILE A 148 9.78 -6.30 -14.45
C ILE A 148 9.57 -7.56 -13.60
N SER A 149 9.75 -8.76 -14.18
CA SER A 149 9.58 -10.02 -13.45
C SER A 149 10.62 -10.28 -12.35
N THR A 150 11.70 -9.49 -12.30
CA THR A 150 12.73 -9.61 -11.26
C THR A 150 12.40 -8.83 -9.99
N TYR A 151 11.42 -7.91 -10.04
CA TYR A 151 10.96 -7.19 -8.86
C TYR A 151 10.14 -8.11 -7.97
N GLU A 152 10.45 -8.14 -6.69
CA GLU A 152 9.61 -8.73 -5.66
C GLU A 152 8.56 -7.70 -5.21
N PRO A 153 7.25 -7.96 -5.44
CA PRO A 153 6.19 -7.13 -4.90
C PRO A 153 6.21 -7.14 -3.37
N SER A 154 5.70 -6.07 -2.77
CA SER A 154 5.43 -6.02 -1.34
C SER A 154 4.37 -7.05 -0.96
N LEU A 155 4.20 -7.30 0.34
CA LEU A 155 2.99 -8.01 0.81
C LEU A 155 1.72 -7.29 0.32
N SER A 156 0.62 -8.03 0.30
CA SER A 156 -0.73 -7.56 0.01
C SER A 156 -1.56 -7.49 1.30
N GLY A 157 -2.84 -7.13 1.18
CA GLY A 157 -3.83 -7.15 2.25
C GLY A 157 -5.02 -8.04 1.90
N PHE A 158 -5.47 -8.83 2.87
CA PHE A 158 -6.76 -9.49 2.84
C PHE A 158 -7.69 -8.76 3.81
N VAL A 159 -8.77 -8.18 3.29
CA VAL A 159 -9.66 -7.33 4.06
C VAL A 159 -11.05 -7.95 4.18
N THR A 160 -11.60 -7.87 5.38
CA THR A 160 -13.01 -8.07 5.68
C THR A 160 -13.59 -6.76 6.18
N LEU A 161 -14.61 -6.24 5.50
CA LEU A 161 -15.41 -5.12 5.96
C LEU A 161 -16.64 -5.69 6.67
N ALA A 162 -16.87 -5.30 7.93
CA ALA A 162 -17.99 -5.76 8.72
C ALA A 162 -18.76 -4.61 9.35
N GLY A 163 -20.05 -4.50 9.05
CA GLY A 163 -20.99 -3.58 9.73
C GLY A 163 -21.79 -4.34 10.78
N ILE A 164 -21.70 -3.94 12.05
CA ILE A 164 -22.28 -4.69 13.18
C ILE A 164 -23.08 -3.76 14.08
N ARG A 165 -24.27 -4.18 14.55
CA ARG A 165 -25.10 -3.45 15.53
C ARG A 165 -24.67 -3.68 16.98
N ARG A 166 -23.37 -3.69 17.22
CA ARG A 166 -22.77 -3.86 18.55
C ARG A 166 -21.47 -3.09 18.64
N ARG A 167 -21.14 -2.63 19.85
CA ARG A 167 -19.79 -2.16 20.22
C ARG A 167 -19.01 -3.23 20.95
N TYR A 168 -17.70 -3.22 20.74
CA TYR A 168 -16.77 -4.09 21.44
C TYR A 168 -15.84 -3.24 22.29
N ASP A 169 -15.88 -3.42 23.61
CA ASP A 169 -15.05 -2.65 24.56
C ASP A 169 -13.54 -2.86 24.35
N LYS A 170 -13.16 -3.95 23.67
CA LYS A 170 -11.79 -4.27 23.31
C LYS A 170 -11.26 -3.44 22.14
N LEU A 171 -12.12 -2.76 21.40
CA LEU A 171 -11.74 -2.02 20.20
C LEU A 171 -11.57 -0.53 20.50
N LEU A 172 -10.38 -0.04 20.17
CA LEU A 172 -10.11 1.38 19.93
C LEU A 172 -10.27 1.68 18.44
N HIS A 173 -10.03 2.94 18.04
CA HIS A 173 -10.00 3.32 16.63
C HIS A 173 -9.04 2.43 15.82
N HIS A 174 -7.86 2.13 16.36
CA HIS A 174 -6.90 1.18 15.80
C HIS A 174 -6.55 0.12 16.83
N THR A 175 -6.81 -1.14 16.51
CA THR A 175 -6.50 -2.28 17.39
C THR A 175 -5.74 -3.34 16.61
N VAL A 176 -4.71 -3.93 17.21
CA VAL A 176 -3.94 -5.03 16.62
C VAL A 176 -3.92 -6.21 17.56
N PHE A 177 -4.36 -7.36 17.06
CA PHE A 177 -4.25 -8.64 17.73
C PHE A 177 -3.04 -9.38 17.18
N TYR A 178 -2.11 -9.76 18.06
CA TYR A 178 -0.88 -10.42 17.67
C TYR A 178 -0.97 -11.93 17.93
N PRO A 179 -0.43 -12.76 17.02
CA PRO A 179 -0.24 -14.17 17.26
C PRO A 179 0.94 -14.37 18.22
N GLU A 180 1.02 -15.54 18.85
CA GLU A 180 2.16 -15.88 19.71
C GLU A 180 3.48 -15.95 18.92
N ARG A 181 3.41 -16.37 17.65
CA ARG A 181 4.57 -16.62 16.78
C ARG A 181 4.57 -15.72 15.54
N TYR A 182 4.75 -14.42 15.75
CA TYR A 182 4.65 -13.40 14.70
C TYR A 182 5.59 -13.61 13.48
N GLY A 183 6.74 -14.27 13.66
CA GLY A 183 7.68 -14.52 12.55
C GLY A 183 7.16 -15.47 11.47
N GLU A 184 6.22 -16.37 11.79
CA GLU A 184 5.71 -17.36 10.82
C GLU A 184 4.88 -16.74 9.71
N GLU A 185 4.21 -15.62 10.01
CA GLU A 185 3.43 -14.83 9.06
C GLU A 185 4.25 -14.46 7.84
N PHE A 186 5.43 -13.87 8.07
CA PHE A 186 6.30 -13.39 7.00
C PHE A 186 6.91 -14.52 6.18
N SER A 187 7.13 -15.68 6.81
CA SER A 187 7.60 -16.87 6.09
C SER A 187 6.49 -17.45 5.19
N ALA A 188 5.23 -17.43 5.65
CA ALA A 188 4.08 -17.81 4.82
C ALA A 188 3.96 -16.87 3.60
N ILE A 189 3.97 -15.56 3.85
CA ILE A 189 3.76 -14.52 2.83
C ILE A 189 4.89 -14.48 1.82
N PHE A 190 6.15 -14.43 2.28
CA PHE A 190 7.28 -14.18 1.38
C PHE A 190 7.95 -15.43 0.83
N ALA A 191 8.02 -16.52 1.60
CA ALA A 191 8.71 -17.73 1.17
C ALA A 191 7.76 -18.75 0.54
N ARG A 192 6.59 -18.98 1.16
CA ARG A 192 5.61 -19.97 0.66
C ARG A 192 4.57 -19.36 -0.30
N ARG A 193 4.36 -18.05 -0.26
CA ARG A 193 3.30 -17.33 -0.98
C ARG A 193 1.90 -17.83 -0.61
N GLU A 194 1.68 -18.14 0.66
CA GLU A 194 0.43 -18.67 1.20
C GLU A 194 -0.14 -17.74 2.27
N ALA A 195 -1.46 -17.78 2.49
CA ALA A 195 -2.10 -17.06 3.57
C ALA A 195 -1.59 -17.57 4.95
N PRO A 196 -1.11 -16.70 5.85
CA PRO A 196 -0.66 -17.11 7.18
C PRO A 196 -1.73 -17.87 7.97
N ALA A 197 -1.36 -18.95 8.64
CA ALA A 197 -2.28 -19.69 9.49
C ALA A 197 -2.77 -18.88 10.70
N ASP A 198 -1.85 -18.15 11.33
CA ASP A 198 -2.07 -17.32 12.52
C ASP A 198 -1.43 -15.93 12.33
N PRO A 199 -2.06 -15.02 11.56
CA PRO A 199 -1.53 -13.69 11.30
C PRO A 199 -1.78 -12.72 12.47
N ALA A 200 -1.05 -11.61 12.50
CA ALA A 200 -1.54 -10.43 13.19
C ALA A 200 -2.75 -9.85 12.46
N ILE A 201 -3.82 -9.56 13.22
CA ILE A 201 -5.07 -9.03 12.68
C ILE A 201 -5.20 -7.58 13.14
N TYR A 202 -5.28 -6.68 12.17
CA TYR A 202 -5.58 -5.27 12.40
C TYR A 202 -7.07 -5.02 12.26
N VAL A 203 -7.65 -4.32 13.24
CA VAL A 203 -9.03 -3.88 13.20
C VAL A 203 -9.05 -2.36 13.35
N CYS A 204 -9.57 -1.68 12.34
CA CYS A 204 -9.93 -0.27 12.41
C CYS A 204 -11.44 -0.16 12.69
N CYS A 205 -11.81 0.56 13.75
CA CYS A 205 -13.19 0.87 14.09
C CYS A 205 -13.33 2.41 14.13
N SER A 206 -13.61 3.03 12.98
CA SER A 206 -13.66 4.49 12.91
C SER A 206 -14.82 5.08 13.72
N ALA A 207 -15.92 4.34 13.87
CA ALA A 207 -17.05 4.66 14.74
C ALA A 207 -16.70 4.81 16.23
N TYR A 208 -15.49 4.38 16.64
CA TYR A 208 -14.97 4.67 17.97
C TYR A 208 -14.83 6.19 18.21
N MET A 209 -14.37 6.94 17.21
CA MET A 209 -14.20 8.41 17.30
C MET A 209 -15.37 9.17 16.67
N GLU A 210 -15.93 8.66 15.58
CA GLU A 210 -16.99 9.30 14.78
C GLU A 210 -18.23 8.40 14.77
N GLN A 211 -19.02 8.47 15.83
CA GLN A 211 -20.14 7.55 16.09
C GLN A 211 -21.17 7.54 14.94
N GLU A 212 -21.27 8.62 14.18
CA GLU A 212 -22.12 8.77 12.99
C GLU A 212 -21.73 7.86 11.81
N LEU A 213 -20.52 7.27 11.82
CA LEU A 213 -20.05 6.36 10.76
C LEU A 213 -20.59 4.92 10.90
N ALA A 214 -21.40 4.66 11.92
CA ALA A 214 -22.14 3.41 12.10
C ALA A 214 -23.55 3.69 12.62
N PRO A 215 -24.50 2.75 12.48
CA PRO A 215 -25.78 2.84 13.19
C PRO A 215 -25.59 3.02 14.70
N GLU A 216 -26.60 3.57 15.38
CA GLU A 216 -26.55 3.78 16.82
C GLU A 216 -26.21 2.48 17.57
N GLY A 217 -25.21 2.53 18.45
CA GLY A 217 -24.70 1.35 19.17
C GLY A 217 -23.91 0.36 18.33
N GLY A 218 -23.65 0.67 17.05
CA GLY A 218 -22.93 -0.18 16.10
C GLY A 218 -21.43 0.12 15.97
N SER A 219 -20.77 -0.69 15.12
CA SER A 219 -19.36 -0.60 14.73
C SER A 219 -19.20 -0.82 13.22
N ASN A 220 -18.24 -0.11 12.60
CA ASN A 220 -17.86 -0.25 11.20
C ASN A 220 -16.41 -0.76 11.10
N LEU A 221 -16.27 -2.07 11.08
CA LEU A 221 -14.97 -2.73 11.21
C LEU A 221 -14.31 -2.90 9.84
N PHE A 222 -13.11 -2.34 9.70
CA PHE A 222 -12.15 -2.73 8.66
C PHE A 222 -11.16 -3.70 9.29
N ILE A 223 -11.22 -4.96 8.88
CA ILE A 223 -10.42 -6.06 9.43
C ILE A 223 -9.40 -6.45 8.36
N LEU A 224 -8.11 -6.35 8.67
CA LEU A 224 -7.01 -6.63 7.73
C LEU A 224 -6.05 -7.66 8.32
N ALA A 225 -5.73 -8.67 7.52
CA ALA A 225 -4.56 -9.51 7.70
C ALA A 225 -3.59 -9.26 6.53
N ASN A 226 -2.28 -9.30 6.81
CA ASN A 226 -1.30 -9.28 5.72
C ASN A 226 -1.42 -10.56 4.90
N ALA A 227 -1.29 -10.43 3.59
CA ALA A 227 -1.48 -11.50 2.62
C ALA A 227 -0.27 -11.61 1.68
N PRO A 228 0.00 -12.80 1.11
CA PRO A 228 0.83 -12.89 -0.10
C PRO A 228 0.23 -12.04 -1.22
N TYR A 229 1.11 -11.43 -2.02
CA TYR A 229 0.72 -10.91 -3.33
C TYR A 229 0.26 -12.06 -4.25
N THR A 230 -0.47 -11.73 -5.32
CA THR A 230 -1.05 -12.72 -6.22
C THR A 230 0.03 -13.54 -6.94
N SER A 231 -0.14 -14.86 -6.95
CA SER A 231 0.76 -15.82 -7.59
C SER A 231 0.07 -17.16 -7.79
N ASP A 232 0.67 -18.06 -8.59
CA ASP A 232 0.11 -19.39 -8.84
C ASP A 232 0.13 -20.32 -7.61
N ALA A 233 0.81 -19.93 -6.52
CA ALA A 233 0.95 -20.74 -5.31
C ALA A 233 -0.31 -20.73 -4.42
N TRP A 234 -1.13 -19.69 -4.50
CA TRP A 234 -2.31 -19.51 -3.65
C TRP A 234 -3.46 -18.86 -4.41
N SER A 235 -4.64 -19.46 -4.33
CA SER A 235 -5.85 -18.97 -4.98
C SER A 235 -6.82 -18.41 -3.95
N TRP A 236 -6.97 -17.08 -3.92
CA TRP A 236 -7.98 -16.47 -3.05
C TRP A 236 -9.40 -16.73 -3.53
N GLU A 237 -9.62 -16.90 -4.83
CA GLU A 237 -10.92 -17.33 -5.38
C GLU A 237 -11.45 -18.58 -4.67
N ARG A 238 -10.57 -19.52 -4.29
CA ARG A 238 -10.94 -20.77 -3.61
C ARG A 238 -10.87 -20.68 -2.09
N GLU A 239 -9.91 -19.94 -1.54
CA GLU A 239 -9.60 -19.97 -0.11
C GLU A 239 -10.13 -18.75 0.67
N ALA A 240 -10.61 -17.69 0.01
CA ALA A 240 -10.96 -16.42 0.67
C ALA A 240 -12.02 -16.58 1.76
N GLU A 241 -13.16 -17.22 1.47
CA GLU A 241 -14.23 -17.40 2.47
C GLU A 241 -13.76 -18.24 3.67
N ARG A 242 -13.00 -19.31 3.40
CA ARG A 242 -12.43 -20.16 4.44
C ARG A 242 -11.42 -19.39 5.30
N TYR A 243 -10.61 -18.53 4.67
CA TYR A 243 -9.67 -17.68 5.37
C TYR A 243 -10.36 -16.62 6.22
N GLN A 244 -11.39 -15.97 5.68
CA GLN A 244 -12.24 -15.04 6.42
C GLN A 244 -12.82 -15.70 7.66
N GLY A 245 -13.46 -16.88 7.53
CA GLY A 245 -14.02 -17.61 8.66
C GLY A 245 -12.98 -17.93 9.74
N ARG A 246 -11.73 -18.22 9.34
CA ARG A 246 -10.62 -18.41 10.28
C ARG A 246 -10.30 -17.12 11.05
N LEU A 247 -10.15 -15.99 10.35
CA LEU A 247 -9.86 -14.69 10.96
C LEU A 247 -10.97 -14.27 11.94
N LEU A 248 -12.24 -14.43 11.54
CA LEU A 248 -13.38 -14.12 12.40
C LEU A 248 -13.40 -15.03 13.66
N LYS A 249 -13.07 -16.31 13.51
CA LYS A 249 -12.94 -17.23 14.65
C LYS A 249 -11.79 -16.84 15.59
N GLN A 250 -10.65 -16.40 15.06
CA GLN A 250 -9.53 -15.89 15.85
C GLN A 250 -9.93 -14.63 16.62
N LEU A 251 -10.59 -13.68 15.96
CA LEU A 251 -11.10 -12.46 16.59
C LEU A 251 -12.13 -12.77 17.69
N ALA A 252 -12.99 -13.75 17.50
CA ALA A 252 -13.91 -14.21 18.53
C ALA A 252 -13.15 -14.71 19.79
N ALA A 253 -12.05 -15.44 19.63
CA ALA A 253 -11.21 -15.86 20.75
C ALA A 253 -10.53 -14.69 21.48
N TYR A 254 -10.35 -13.54 20.83
CA TYR A 254 -9.90 -12.29 21.43
C TYR A 254 -11.03 -11.45 22.08
N GLY A 255 -12.27 -11.97 22.07
CA GLY A 255 -13.44 -11.33 22.66
C GLY A 255 -14.33 -10.55 21.68
N LEU A 256 -14.10 -10.69 20.37
CA LEU A 256 -14.97 -10.13 19.33
C LEU A 256 -15.95 -11.19 18.85
N GLU A 257 -16.82 -11.64 19.74
CA GLU A 257 -17.80 -12.68 19.43
C GLU A 257 -18.91 -12.18 18.51
N GLY A 258 -19.48 -13.10 17.70
CA GLY A 258 -20.65 -12.83 16.87
C GLY A 258 -20.37 -12.12 15.54
N LEU A 259 -19.10 -11.85 15.18
CA LEU A 259 -18.77 -11.17 13.91
C LEU A 259 -19.35 -11.88 12.66
N ASP A 260 -19.38 -13.21 12.67
CA ASP A 260 -19.87 -14.05 11.57
C ASP A 260 -21.41 -14.14 11.50
N ARG A 261 -22.10 -13.92 12.62
CA ARG A 261 -23.56 -14.11 12.74
C ARG A 261 -24.35 -12.81 12.82
N GLU A 262 -23.74 -11.79 13.40
CA GLU A 262 -24.39 -10.51 13.72
C GLU A 262 -24.00 -9.39 12.75
N ALA A 263 -23.07 -9.64 11.84
CA ALA A 263 -22.74 -8.67 10.79
C ALA A 263 -23.92 -8.50 9.84
N GLU A 264 -24.40 -7.26 9.72
CA GLU A 264 -25.44 -6.90 8.74
C GLU A 264 -24.85 -6.82 7.34
N GLN A 265 -23.56 -6.50 7.27
CA GLN A 265 -22.77 -6.45 6.06
C GLN A 265 -21.44 -7.13 6.34
N LEU A 266 -21.07 -8.07 5.48
CA LEU A 266 -19.78 -8.74 5.51
C LEU A 266 -19.26 -8.79 4.07
N ALA A 267 -18.28 -7.95 3.75
CA ALA A 267 -17.70 -7.87 2.41
C ALA A 267 -16.23 -8.24 2.45
N LEU A 268 -15.79 -8.92 1.39
CA LEU A 268 -14.40 -9.31 1.19
C LEU A 268 -13.72 -8.43 0.17
N TYR A 269 -12.43 -8.19 0.41
CA TYR A 269 -11.55 -7.53 -0.53
C TYR A 269 -10.18 -8.21 -0.50
N THR A 270 -9.88 -8.97 -1.55
CA THR A 270 -8.69 -9.82 -1.67
C THR A 270 -7.55 -9.10 -2.42
N PRO A 271 -6.34 -9.69 -2.45
CA PRO A 271 -5.26 -9.21 -3.31
C PRO A 271 -5.63 -9.10 -4.80
N GLU A 272 -6.45 -10.01 -5.33
CA GLU A 272 -6.95 -9.95 -6.71
C GLU A 272 -7.93 -8.79 -6.91
N ASP A 273 -8.77 -8.50 -5.92
CA ASP A 273 -9.64 -7.32 -5.97
C ASP A 273 -8.82 -6.03 -6.05
N LEU A 274 -7.76 -5.94 -5.23
CA LEU A 274 -6.85 -4.82 -5.27
C LEU A 274 -6.15 -4.69 -6.62
N GLU A 275 -5.63 -5.79 -7.16
CA GLU A 275 -5.00 -5.82 -8.49
C GLU A 275 -5.96 -5.34 -9.58
N ARG A 276 -7.20 -5.85 -9.59
CA ARG A 276 -8.22 -5.50 -10.58
C ARG A 276 -8.63 -4.03 -10.50
N ASP A 277 -8.86 -3.52 -9.29
CA ASP A 277 -9.47 -2.20 -9.12
C ASP A 277 -8.44 -1.06 -9.22
N THR A 278 -7.17 -1.33 -8.89
CA THR A 278 -6.11 -0.31 -8.86
C THR A 278 -4.99 -0.53 -9.88
N SER A 279 -5.01 -1.66 -10.60
CA SER A 279 -3.89 -2.12 -11.45
C SER A 279 -2.58 -2.30 -10.67
N ALA A 280 -2.63 -2.45 -9.34
CA ALA A 280 -1.45 -2.73 -8.52
C ALA A 280 -0.82 -4.04 -8.95
N PHE A 281 0.49 -4.02 -9.24
CA PHE A 281 1.18 -5.20 -9.78
C PHE A 281 1.12 -6.34 -8.76
N ARG A 282 0.47 -7.43 -9.15
CA ARG A 282 0.21 -8.60 -8.28
C ARG A 282 -0.56 -8.27 -6.99
N GLY A 283 -1.35 -7.21 -7.00
CA GLY A 283 -2.12 -6.78 -5.83
C GLY A 283 -1.25 -6.36 -4.65
N ALA A 284 -0.06 -5.80 -4.87
CA ALA A 284 0.80 -5.33 -3.78
C ALA A 284 0.36 -3.97 -3.23
N ILE A 285 0.20 -3.84 -1.90
CA ILE A 285 -0.30 -2.59 -1.28
C ILE A 285 0.75 -1.46 -1.20
N TYR A 286 2.05 -1.77 -1.38
CA TYR A 286 3.15 -0.80 -1.36
C TYR A 286 4.03 -0.86 -2.62
N GLY A 287 3.53 -1.46 -3.70
CA GLY A 287 4.32 -1.66 -4.92
C GLY A 287 5.49 -2.62 -4.70
N ILE A 288 6.71 -2.15 -4.91
CA ILE A 288 7.94 -2.95 -4.76
C ILE A 288 8.32 -3.08 -3.28
N SER A 289 8.65 -4.31 -2.85
CA SER A 289 9.06 -4.61 -1.47
C SER A 289 10.39 -3.93 -1.10
N SER A 290 10.57 -3.65 0.20
CA SER A 290 11.83 -3.14 0.76
C SER A 290 12.65 -4.27 1.42
N ASN A 291 12.44 -5.53 1.02
CA ASN A 291 13.16 -6.70 1.57
C ASN A 291 14.63 -6.79 1.13
N SER A 292 15.06 -5.95 0.18
CA SER A 292 16.47 -5.79 -0.17
C SER A 292 16.84 -4.31 -0.24
N ALA A 293 18.09 -3.99 0.10
CA ALA A 293 18.58 -2.62 -0.02
C ALA A 293 18.49 -2.11 -1.47
N LYS A 294 18.73 -2.99 -2.46
CA LYS A 294 18.60 -2.66 -3.89
C LYS A 294 17.19 -2.15 -4.21
N GLN A 295 16.14 -2.88 -3.83
CA GLN A 295 14.76 -2.45 -4.09
C GLN A 295 14.32 -1.25 -3.23
N THR A 296 14.90 -1.11 -2.03
CA THR A 296 14.61 0.03 -1.15
C THR A 296 15.11 1.33 -1.76
N PHE A 297 16.37 1.35 -2.24
CA PHE A 297 17.05 2.58 -2.64
C PHE A 297 17.10 2.81 -4.16
N LEU A 298 16.91 1.78 -4.98
CA LEU A 298 16.87 1.87 -6.45
C LEU A 298 15.45 1.63 -6.97
N ARG A 299 14.50 2.44 -6.48
CA ARG A 299 13.14 2.46 -7.03
C ARG A 299 13.14 3.03 -8.46
N PRO A 300 12.18 2.61 -9.31
CA PRO A 300 11.99 3.21 -10.62
C PRO A 300 11.89 4.74 -10.56
N SER A 301 12.52 5.38 -11.54
CA SER A 301 12.51 6.83 -11.71
C SER A 301 11.10 7.33 -12.01
N ASN A 302 10.80 8.57 -11.59
CA ASN A 302 9.60 9.29 -12.00
C ASN A 302 9.61 9.69 -13.49
N ARG A 303 10.77 9.63 -14.16
CA ARG A 303 10.90 9.91 -15.59
C ARG A 303 11.06 8.61 -16.36
N ALA A 304 10.25 8.40 -17.39
CA ALA A 304 10.32 7.23 -18.25
C ALA A 304 11.40 7.37 -19.34
N ASP A 305 11.72 6.24 -20.00
CA ASP A 305 12.56 6.22 -21.20
C ASP A 305 11.89 6.96 -22.37
N LEU A 306 10.56 6.83 -22.50
CA LEU A 306 9.77 7.50 -23.51
C LEU A 306 9.66 9.00 -23.21
N ARG A 307 10.11 9.85 -24.15
CA ARG A 307 10.07 11.31 -23.98
C ARG A 307 8.64 11.79 -23.75
N GLY A 308 8.44 12.58 -22.69
CA GLY A 308 7.13 13.13 -22.32
C GLY A 308 6.28 12.22 -21.43
N LEU A 309 6.75 11.01 -21.12
CA LEU A 309 6.12 10.13 -20.15
C LEU A 309 6.78 10.25 -18.77
N TRP A 310 5.93 10.39 -17.76
CA TRP A 310 6.30 10.50 -16.36
C TRP A 310 5.46 9.56 -15.51
N PHE A 311 5.98 9.24 -14.33
CA PHE A 311 5.36 8.38 -13.35
C PHE A 311 5.29 9.08 -11.99
N ALA A 312 4.23 8.82 -11.26
CA ALA A 312 4.11 9.16 -9.85
C ALA A 312 3.40 8.01 -9.11
N GLY A 313 3.58 7.96 -7.80
CA GLY A 313 2.88 7.00 -6.95
C GLY A 313 3.81 6.03 -6.22
N GLY A 314 3.20 5.02 -5.58
CA GLY A 314 3.85 4.21 -4.55
C GLY A 314 4.95 3.26 -5.06
N THR A 315 4.99 3.04 -6.37
CA THR A 315 5.97 2.15 -7.02
C THR A 315 7.16 2.90 -7.58
N THR A 316 7.11 4.24 -7.60
CA THR A 316 8.20 5.10 -8.05
C THR A 316 8.87 5.79 -6.88
N HIS A 317 9.95 6.52 -7.14
CA HIS A 317 10.57 7.35 -6.12
C HIS A 317 9.54 8.39 -5.56
N PRO A 318 9.51 8.63 -4.23
CA PRO A 318 10.39 8.07 -3.21
C PRO A 318 9.91 6.75 -2.58
N GLY A 319 8.67 6.32 -2.80
CA GLY A 319 8.16 5.00 -2.39
C GLY A 319 6.69 4.96 -2.03
N GLY A 320 6.27 3.85 -1.43
CA GLY A 320 4.88 3.59 -1.02
C GLY A 320 4.48 4.27 0.30
N GLY A 321 3.17 4.34 0.54
CA GLY A 321 2.56 5.01 1.69
C GLY A 321 2.12 6.45 1.36
N THR A 322 0.99 6.87 1.93
CA THR A 322 0.32 8.14 1.57
C THR A 322 1.24 9.36 1.56
N PRO A 323 2.11 9.59 2.57
CA PRO A 323 3.03 10.73 2.54
C PRO A 323 4.03 10.67 1.38
N MET A 324 4.57 9.49 1.10
CA MET A 324 5.57 9.29 0.06
C MET A 324 4.96 9.40 -1.35
N VAL A 325 3.72 8.92 -1.51
CA VAL A 325 2.93 9.06 -2.74
C VAL A 325 2.64 10.54 -3.04
N ALA A 326 2.22 11.31 -2.03
CA ALA A 326 2.00 12.75 -2.19
C ALA A 326 3.30 13.48 -2.59
N MET A 327 4.42 13.14 -1.95
CA MET A 327 5.73 13.68 -2.33
C MET A 327 6.15 13.27 -3.74
N SER A 328 5.85 12.03 -4.16
CA SER A 328 6.10 11.56 -5.53
C SER A 328 5.39 12.45 -6.56
N GLY A 329 4.10 12.71 -6.35
CA GLY A 329 3.32 13.58 -7.23
C GLY A 329 3.88 15.01 -7.31
N LEU A 330 4.23 15.59 -6.16
CA LEU A 330 4.81 16.94 -6.09
C LEU A 330 6.15 17.03 -6.83
N LEU A 331 7.08 16.11 -6.54
CA LEU A 331 8.41 16.12 -7.16
C LEU A 331 8.33 15.90 -8.68
N THR A 332 7.44 15.00 -9.13
CA THR A 332 7.23 14.80 -10.56
C THR A 332 6.63 16.03 -11.23
N ALA A 333 5.63 16.66 -10.62
CA ALA A 333 5.03 17.88 -11.15
C ALA A 333 6.07 19.01 -11.28
N GLU A 334 6.89 19.24 -10.26
CA GLU A 334 7.98 20.22 -10.32
C GLU A 334 8.98 19.91 -11.43
N ALA A 335 9.36 18.64 -11.60
CA ALA A 335 10.29 18.23 -12.66
C ALA A 335 9.69 18.43 -14.06
N MET A 336 8.41 18.11 -14.24
CA MET A 336 7.68 18.32 -15.49
C MET A 336 7.62 19.81 -15.86
N ILE A 337 7.29 20.67 -14.89
CA ILE A 337 7.22 22.13 -15.07
C ILE A 337 8.58 22.67 -15.49
N ARG A 338 9.67 22.29 -14.79
CA ARG A 338 11.03 22.76 -15.09
C ARG A 338 11.56 22.33 -16.46
N GLN A 339 11.04 21.25 -17.04
CA GLN A 339 11.48 20.78 -18.36
C GLN A 339 10.71 21.46 -19.50
N HIS A 340 9.56 22.07 -19.21
CA HIS A 340 8.68 22.70 -20.20
C HIS A 340 8.69 24.23 -20.20
N HIS A 341 9.36 24.84 -19.21
CA HIS A 341 9.76 26.25 -19.21
C HIS A 341 11.24 26.39 -19.57
#